data_AF-A0A1H7XAS7-F1
#
_entry.id   AF-A0A1H7XAS7-F1
#
_cell.length_a   1.000
_cell.length_b   1.000
_cell.length_c   1.000
_cell.angle_alpha   90.00
_cell.angle_beta   90.00
_cell.angle_gamma   90.00
#
_symmetry.space_group_name_H-M   'P 1'
#
loop_
_entity.id
_entity.type
_entity.pdbx_description
1 polymer ?
#
loop_
_entity_poly.entity_id
_entity_poly.type
_entity_poly.pdbx_seq_one_letter_code
_entity_poly.pdbx_strand_id
1 'polypeptide(L)'
;MSIRSSFTARRLALGIALAGAFTLAGAADFTGRGVFNFRSDTGCPFAALAGQGNDCNRLALDDPDTRAALDIGAHTIRFVNTRSYSEKTIVGDVLLQGSGQARGSSQRVPLTFHALLSRSGNEWSISSHAHTPIGGEFSDIRIDPYQIVVVSESTTDHVLLTADQIVEALARPSLTARLANVFVQVDDNRAEGAKDADITIGLGLSRASKSVARARFHAPGAKGRDLAEAMQQGNWTLELQALSGQIPRQVVQRDLFLYGLESQSLLQPLLQRGFRKNEKLVLGAANGKGYVRYDGQQREFAGADAAARAFLQDSFIGLVLGWQQQHTPVKTKTDAR
;
A
#
# COMPACT_ATOMS: atom_id res chain seq x y z
N MET A 1 -48.91 75.81 24.19
CA MET A 1 -47.89 76.86 24.39
C MET A 1 -46.50 76.22 24.25
N SER A 2 -45.74 76.70 23.25
CA SER A 2 -44.27 76.68 23.07
C SER A 2 -43.39 75.44 23.40
N ILE A 3 -42.92 74.76 22.32
CA ILE A 3 -41.52 74.58 21.85
C ILE A 3 -40.37 74.42 22.88
N ARG A 4 -39.58 73.33 22.76
CA ARG A 4 -38.10 73.22 22.51
C ARG A 4 -37.61 71.82 22.95
N SER A 5 -37.23 70.91 22.04
CA SER A 5 -35.92 70.75 21.36
C SER A 5 -34.82 70.12 22.22
N SER A 6 -34.30 68.95 21.79
CA SER A 6 -32.88 68.74 21.40
C SER A 6 -32.34 67.32 21.68
N PHE A 7 -31.91 66.67 20.59
CA PHE A 7 -30.74 65.78 20.41
C PHE A 7 -30.22 64.89 21.56
N THR A 8 -30.14 63.58 21.30
CA THR A 8 -28.85 62.88 21.34
C THR A 8 -28.89 61.57 20.54
N ALA A 9 -28.04 61.48 19.52
CA ALA A 9 -27.75 60.25 18.79
C ALA A 9 -26.94 59.30 19.68
N ARG A 10 -27.38 58.04 19.83
CA ARG A 10 -26.54 56.94 20.33
C ARG A 10 -26.28 55.97 19.18
N ARG A 11 -25.04 55.96 18.71
CA ARG A 11 -24.48 54.90 17.86
C ARG A 11 -24.40 53.62 18.70
N LEU A 12 -25.17 52.61 18.33
CA LEU A 12 -24.96 51.23 18.75
C LEU A 12 -24.08 50.56 17.70
N ALA A 13 -22.78 50.45 17.99
CA ALA A 13 -21.89 49.56 17.27
C ALA A 13 -22.18 48.13 17.75
N LEU A 14 -22.93 47.38 16.95
CA LEU A 14 -23.10 45.94 17.15
C LEU A 14 -21.85 45.25 16.58
N GLY A 15 -20.91 44.88 17.46
CA GLY A 15 -19.76 44.08 17.09
C GLY A 15 -20.21 42.67 16.71
N ILE A 16 -20.12 42.35 15.41
CA ILE A 16 -20.27 40.98 14.91
C ILE A 16 -19.01 40.21 15.29
N ALA A 17 -19.11 39.36 16.32
CA ALA A 17 -18.10 38.37 16.61
C ALA A 17 -18.17 37.27 15.54
N LEU A 18 -17.31 37.36 14.52
CA LEU A 18 -17.02 36.27 13.60
C LEU A 18 -16.26 35.19 14.39
N ALA A 19 -17.00 34.22 14.94
CA ALA A 19 -16.43 32.95 15.36
C ALA A 19 -15.99 32.21 14.08
N GLY A 20 -14.73 32.40 13.70
CA GLY A 20 -14.09 31.61 12.66
C GLY A 20 -14.03 30.15 13.12
N ALA A 21 -14.87 29.31 12.51
CA ALA A 21 -14.60 27.88 12.49
C ALA A 21 -13.31 27.67 11.69
N PHE A 22 -12.18 27.58 12.39
CA PHE A 22 -10.98 26.99 11.82
C PHE A 22 -11.29 25.51 11.58
N THR A 23 -11.74 25.17 10.38
CA THR A 23 -11.63 23.81 9.89
C THR A 23 -10.13 23.51 9.81
N LEU A 24 -9.60 22.80 10.80
CA LEU A 24 -8.25 22.26 10.77
C LEU A 24 -8.20 21.31 9.56
N ALA A 25 -7.66 21.77 8.44
CA ALA A 25 -7.51 21.03 7.18
C ALA A 25 -6.49 19.88 7.27
N GLY A 26 -6.29 19.30 8.46
CA GLY A 26 -5.24 18.33 8.76
C GLY A 26 -5.71 17.07 9.46
N ALA A 27 -7.02 16.88 9.67
CA ALA A 27 -7.56 15.68 10.29
C ALA A 27 -8.59 14.99 9.38
N ALA A 28 -8.53 13.66 9.30
CA ALA A 28 -9.49 12.84 8.56
C ALA A 28 -9.90 11.61 9.38
N ASP A 29 -11.21 11.32 9.43
CA ASP A 29 -11.76 10.14 10.08
C ASP A 29 -12.20 9.10 9.05
N PHE A 30 -11.76 7.86 9.25
CA PHE A 30 -12.05 6.70 8.42
C PHE A 30 -12.86 5.69 9.24
N THR A 31 -13.97 5.24 8.66
CA THR A 31 -14.88 4.29 9.31
C THR A 31 -15.37 3.24 8.32
N GLY A 32 -15.72 2.07 8.86
CA GLY A 32 -16.19 0.95 8.06
C GLY A 32 -15.06 0.27 7.30
N ARG A 33 -15.36 -0.94 6.80
CA ARG A 33 -14.40 -1.72 6.03
C ARG A 33 -14.11 -1.04 4.70
N GLY A 34 -12.84 -0.74 4.42
CA GLY A 34 -12.46 0.03 3.22
C GLY A 34 -10.97 0.26 3.10
N VAL A 35 -10.57 0.77 1.93
CA VAL A 35 -9.20 1.18 1.61
C VAL A 35 -9.20 2.67 1.32
N PHE A 36 -8.34 3.39 2.02
CA PHE A 36 -8.27 4.85 1.98
C PHE A 36 -6.84 5.26 1.66
N ASN A 37 -6.68 6.03 0.59
CA ASN A 37 -5.39 6.61 0.25
C ASN A 37 -5.29 8.02 0.82
N PHE A 38 -4.09 8.40 1.21
CA PHE A 38 -3.77 9.74 1.65
C PHE A 38 -2.40 10.16 1.15
N ARG A 39 -2.16 11.47 1.18
CA ARG A 39 -0.99 12.09 0.60
C ARG A 39 0.32 11.66 1.26
N SER A 40 1.34 11.45 0.43
CA SER A 40 2.75 11.43 0.81
C SER A 40 3.41 12.74 0.36
N ASP A 41 3.99 13.49 1.31
CA ASP A 41 4.77 14.70 1.03
C ASP A 41 6.21 14.39 0.62
N THR A 42 6.71 13.22 1.01
CA THR A 42 8.02 12.71 0.58
C THR A 42 8.00 12.00 -0.78
N GLY A 43 6.82 11.78 -1.34
CA GLY A 43 6.60 11.26 -2.69
C GLY A 43 6.18 9.79 -2.73
N CYS A 44 5.91 9.31 -3.95
CA CYS A 44 5.35 8.00 -4.21
C CYS A 44 6.28 7.11 -5.03
N PRO A 45 6.28 5.78 -4.82
CA PRO A 45 6.85 4.83 -5.76
C PRO A 45 6.29 5.08 -7.14
N PHE A 46 7.16 5.15 -8.13
CA PHE A 46 6.78 5.39 -9.53
C PHE A 46 5.88 6.63 -9.64
N ALA A 47 6.32 7.79 -9.15
CA ALA A 47 5.50 8.99 -8.96
C ALA A 47 4.53 9.34 -10.12
N ALA A 48 4.91 9.07 -11.37
CA ALA A 48 4.03 9.26 -12.53
C ALA A 48 2.76 8.36 -12.54
N LEU A 49 2.73 7.30 -11.74
CA LEU A 49 1.55 6.45 -11.50
C LEU A 49 0.61 7.03 -10.43
N ALA A 50 1.12 7.77 -9.45
CA ALA A 50 0.42 8.15 -8.21
C ALA A 50 -0.73 9.17 -8.38
N GLY A 51 -1.16 9.44 -9.61
CA GLY A 51 -2.22 10.41 -9.91
C GLY A 51 -1.84 11.84 -9.52
N GLN A 52 -2.82 12.73 -9.52
CA GLN A 52 -2.63 14.07 -8.96
C GLN A 52 -2.79 14.01 -7.44
N GLY A 53 -1.87 14.62 -6.69
CA GLY A 53 -1.98 14.75 -5.23
C GLY A 53 -1.03 13.88 -4.39
N ASN A 54 -0.30 12.94 -5.02
CA ASN A 54 0.59 11.99 -4.32
C ASN A 54 -0.14 11.13 -3.27
N ASP A 55 -1.38 10.74 -3.55
CA ASP A 55 -2.21 9.91 -2.65
C ASP A 55 -1.81 8.43 -2.78
N CYS A 56 -0.66 8.08 -2.20
CA CYS A 56 -0.09 6.73 -2.26
C CYS A 56 0.22 6.10 -0.90
N ASN A 57 0.15 6.88 0.19
CA ASN A 57 0.05 6.26 1.50
C ASN A 57 -1.33 5.61 1.63
N ARG A 58 -1.42 4.47 2.30
CA ARG A 58 -2.65 3.71 2.41
C ARG A 58 -2.99 3.41 3.85
N LEU A 59 -4.27 3.51 4.17
CA LEU A 59 -4.88 2.95 5.36
C LEU A 59 -5.97 1.98 4.92
N ALA A 60 -5.90 0.73 5.36
CA ALA A 60 -6.95 -0.25 5.15
C ALA A 60 -7.62 -0.58 6.49
N LEU A 61 -8.95 -0.61 6.49
CA LEU A 61 -9.78 -1.11 7.58
C LEU A 61 -10.37 -2.43 7.13
N ASP A 62 -9.88 -3.54 7.69
CA ASP A 62 -10.30 -4.90 7.33
C ASP A 62 -11.61 -5.29 8.03
N ASP A 63 -11.95 -4.61 9.13
CA ASP A 63 -13.07 -4.91 10.01
C ASP A 63 -14.02 -3.70 10.16
N PRO A 64 -15.35 -3.90 10.12
CA PRO A 64 -16.33 -2.81 10.14
C PRO A 64 -16.41 -2.04 11.46
N ASP A 65 -15.96 -2.63 12.57
CA ASP A 65 -15.93 -2.01 13.90
C ASP A 65 -14.62 -1.25 14.16
N THR A 66 -13.69 -1.30 13.19
CA THR A 66 -12.43 -0.55 13.23
C THR A 66 -12.64 0.84 12.64
N ARG A 67 -12.06 1.84 13.30
CA ARG A 67 -12.03 3.22 12.85
C ARG A 67 -10.60 3.73 12.95
N ALA A 68 -10.26 4.68 12.10
CA ALA A 68 -8.98 5.37 12.18
C ALA A 68 -9.16 6.88 12.06
N ALA A 69 -8.38 7.64 12.82
CA ALA A 69 -8.24 9.08 12.66
C ALA A 69 -6.80 9.39 12.23
N LEU A 70 -6.64 10.10 11.12
CA LEU A 70 -5.37 10.62 10.64
C LEU A 70 -5.26 12.08 11.08
N ASP A 71 -4.18 12.40 11.78
CA ASP A 71 -3.74 13.77 12.09
C ASP A 71 -2.44 14.05 11.35
N ILE A 72 -2.55 14.83 10.26
CA ILE A 72 -1.44 15.24 9.40
C ILE A 72 -0.50 16.18 10.17
N GLY A 73 -1.04 17.10 10.97
CA GLY A 73 -0.24 18.07 11.72
C GLY A 73 0.60 17.40 12.82
N ALA A 74 0.02 16.41 13.49
CA ALA A 74 0.70 15.64 14.53
C ALA A 74 1.41 14.38 14.00
N HIS A 75 1.40 14.12 12.68
CA HIS A 75 1.92 12.90 12.07
C HIS A 75 1.49 11.63 12.83
N THR A 76 0.20 11.50 13.12
CA THR A 76 -0.34 10.41 13.92
C THR A 76 -1.52 9.74 13.22
N ILE A 77 -1.53 8.41 13.21
CA ILE A 77 -2.69 7.60 12.82
C ILE A 77 -3.18 6.85 14.06
N ARG A 78 -4.41 7.12 14.43
CA ARG A 78 -5.06 6.59 15.63
C ARG A 78 -6.11 5.57 15.26
N PHE A 79 -5.95 4.33 15.71
CA PHE A 79 -6.95 3.28 15.53
C PHE A 79 -7.80 3.06 16.78
N VAL A 80 -9.08 2.77 16.53
CA VAL A 80 -10.05 2.37 17.55
C VAL A 80 -10.77 1.12 17.07
N ASN A 81 -10.87 0.11 17.92
CA ASN A 81 -11.65 -1.08 17.70
C ASN A 81 -12.15 -1.57 19.08
N THR A 82 -13.46 -1.70 19.23
CA THR A 82 -14.10 -2.07 20.51
C THR A 82 -14.47 -3.55 20.58
N ARG A 83 -14.27 -4.30 19.50
CA ARG A 83 -14.67 -5.69 19.38
C ARG A 83 -13.61 -6.61 19.97
N SER A 84 -14.04 -7.63 20.70
CA SER A 84 -13.17 -8.72 21.16
C SER A 84 -13.13 -9.85 20.14
N TYR A 85 -11.96 -10.45 19.93
CA TYR A 85 -11.76 -11.53 18.96
C TYR A 85 -11.24 -12.80 19.65
N SER A 86 -11.80 -13.96 19.34
CA SER A 86 -11.37 -15.24 19.93
C SER A 86 -10.00 -15.71 19.44
N GLU A 87 -9.55 -15.19 18.32
CA GLU A 87 -8.25 -15.49 17.70
C GLU A 87 -7.63 -14.21 17.12
N LYS A 88 -6.33 -14.26 16.84
CA LYS A 88 -5.61 -13.13 16.24
C LYS A 88 -6.23 -12.78 14.88
N THR A 89 -6.89 -11.63 14.82
CA THR A 89 -7.62 -11.15 13.66
C THR A 89 -7.02 -9.84 13.18
N ILE A 90 -6.70 -9.73 11.88
CA ILE A 90 -6.27 -8.48 11.27
C ILE A 90 -7.47 -7.54 11.22
N VAL A 91 -7.29 -6.32 11.72
CA VAL A 91 -8.35 -5.30 11.77
C VAL A 91 -8.05 -4.09 10.89
N GLY A 92 -6.80 -3.94 10.47
CA GLY A 92 -6.39 -2.94 9.49
C GLY A 92 -4.91 -2.99 9.18
N ASP A 93 -4.48 -2.17 8.22
CA ASP A 93 -3.07 -1.91 7.96
C ASP A 93 -2.80 -0.46 7.57
N VAL A 94 -1.51 -0.10 7.64
CA VAL A 94 -0.96 1.15 7.13
C VAL A 94 0.19 0.82 6.18
N LEU A 95 0.20 1.44 5.00
CA LEU A 95 1.36 1.56 4.13
C LEU A 95 1.82 3.00 4.08
N LEU A 96 3.09 3.22 4.41
CA LEU A 96 3.75 4.51 4.26
C LEU A 96 4.82 4.40 3.18
N GLN A 97 4.73 5.28 2.21
CA GLN A 97 5.56 5.28 1.02
C GLN A 97 6.77 6.20 1.21
N GLY A 98 7.92 5.77 0.68
CA GLY A 98 9.15 6.52 0.80
C GLY A 98 10.24 6.03 -0.14
N SER A 99 11.48 6.39 0.18
CA SER A 99 12.66 5.95 -0.56
C SER A 99 13.91 5.94 0.32
N GLY A 100 14.92 5.20 -0.11
CA GLY A 100 16.24 5.20 0.53
C GLY A 100 17.35 5.07 -0.51
N GLN A 101 18.55 5.49 -0.16
CA GLN A 101 19.75 5.26 -0.93
C GLN A 101 20.31 3.88 -0.61
N ALA A 102 20.46 3.03 -1.63
CA ALA A 102 21.00 1.69 -1.43
C ALA A 102 22.47 1.77 -1.00
N ARG A 103 22.83 1.12 0.12
CA ARG A 103 24.21 1.18 0.62
C ARG A 103 25.19 0.62 -0.43
N GLY A 104 26.26 1.38 -0.69
CA GLY A 104 27.26 1.01 -1.71
C GLY A 104 26.88 1.42 -3.14
N SER A 105 25.77 2.13 -3.31
CA SER A 105 25.33 2.72 -4.57
C SER A 105 24.82 4.15 -4.32
N SER A 106 24.83 5.00 -5.35
CA SER A 106 24.13 6.29 -5.30
C SER A 106 22.64 6.15 -5.64
N GLN A 107 22.21 4.95 -6.03
CA GLN A 107 20.85 4.67 -6.49
C GLN A 107 19.84 4.84 -5.36
N ARG A 108 18.86 5.72 -5.59
CA ARG A 108 17.66 5.85 -4.75
C ARG A 108 16.64 4.80 -5.17
N VAL A 109 16.10 4.10 -4.18
CA VAL A 109 15.20 2.96 -4.34
C VAL A 109 13.89 3.29 -3.63
N PRO A 110 12.72 3.02 -4.22
CA PRO A 110 11.45 3.17 -3.53
C PRO A 110 11.35 2.14 -2.39
N LEU A 111 10.87 2.58 -1.24
CA LEU A 111 10.66 1.77 -0.06
C LEU A 111 9.22 1.96 0.42
N THR A 112 8.59 0.90 0.91
CA THR A 112 7.28 0.98 1.56
C THR A 112 7.39 0.38 2.94
N PHE A 113 6.95 1.12 3.96
CA PHE A 113 6.76 0.56 5.29
C PHE A 113 5.35 0.01 5.41
N HIS A 114 5.22 -1.27 5.77
CA HIS A 114 3.94 -1.94 5.99
C HIS A 114 3.76 -2.30 7.45
N ALA A 115 2.69 -1.84 8.07
CA ALA A 115 2.28 -2.23 9.41
C ALA A 115 0.87 -2.84 9.39
N LEU A 116 0.77 -4.11 9.80
CA LEU A 116 -0.50 -4.81 10.00
C LEU A 116 -0.90 -4.76 11.48
N LEU A 117 -2.11 -4.27 11.75
CA LEU A 117 -2.69 -4.22 13.08
C LEU A 117 -3.61 -5.42 13.28
N SER A 118 -3.48 -6.07 14.42
CA SER A 118 -4.31 -7.23 14.78
C SER A 118 -4.83 -7.14 16.20
N ARG A 119 -6.00 -7.73 16.42
CA ARG A 119 -6.63 -7.90 17.74
C ARG A 119 -6.65 -9.37 18.13
N SER A 120 -6.36 -9.68 19.39
CA SER A 120 -6.56 -11.01 20.00
C SER A 120 -7.13 -10.81 21.39
N GLY A 121 -8.34 -11.29 21.64
CA GLY A 121 -9.16 -10.80 22.75
C GLY A 121 -9.34 -9.30 22.61
N ASN A 122 -8.93 -8.56 23.65
CA ASN A 122 -8.93 -7.10 23.68
C ASN A 122 -7.52 -6.50 23.52
N GLU A 123 -6.52 -7.33 23.21
CA GLU A 123 -5.15 -6.89 23.07
C GLU A 123 -4.85 -6.49 21.63
N TRP A 124 -4.11 -5.40 21.48
CA TRP A 124 -3.57 -4.96 20.20
C TRP A 124 -2.19 -5.57 19.98
N SER A 125 -1.91 -5.96 18.73
CA SER A 125 -0.57 -6.36 18.29
C SER A 125 -0.30 -5.78 16.91
N ILE A 126 0.98 -5.58 16.61
CA ILE A 126 1.45 -5.06 15.33
C ILE A 126 2.49 -5.98 14.73
N SER A 127 2.45 -6.15 13.41
CA SER A 127 3.51 -6.78 12.65
C SER A 127 3.91 -5.82 11.54
N SER A 128 5.20 -5.51 11.42
CA SER A 128 5.69 -4.56 10.43
C SER A 128 6.90 -5.05 9.68
N HIS A 129 7.01 -4.66 8.42
CA HIS A 129 8.14 -4.97 7.54
C HIS A 129 8.26 -3.94 6.41
N ALA A 130 9.40 -3.92 5.74
CA ALA A 130 9.63 -3.07 4.59
C ALA A 130 9.45 -3.84 3.28
N HIS A 131 8.76 -3.24 2.31
CA HIS A 131 8.84 -3.64 0.92
C HIS A 131 9.98 -2.90 0.24
N THR A 132 10.82 -3.63 -0.46
CA THR A 132 11.92 -3.09 -1.26
C THR A 132 12.08 -3.94 -2.52
N PRO A 133 12.29 -3.33 -3.71
CA PRO A 133 12.49 -4.09 -4.94
C PRO A 133 13.86 -4.76 -5.02
N ILE A 134 14.81 -4.38 -4.16
CA ILE A 134 16.14 -4.98 -4.06
C ILE A 134 16.48 -5.34 -2.62
N GLY A 135 17.33 -6.36 -2.43
CA GLY A 135 17.88 -6.67 -1.11
C GLY A 135 18.98 -5.69 -0.69
N GLY A 136 19.21 -5.54 0.62
CA GLY A 136 20.30 -4.74 1.17
C GLY A 136 19.90 -3.87 2.34
N GLU A 137 20.81 -2.96 2.72
CA GLU A 137 20.57 -1.90 3.69
C GLU A 137 20.43 -0.55 2.96
N PHE A 138 19.70 0.37 3.58
CA PHE A 138 19.40 1.68 3.02
C PHE A 138 19.80 2.81 3.97
N SER A 139 20.24 3.93 3.40
CA SER A 139 20.56 5.19 4.10
C SER A 139 19.79 6.36 3.47
N ASP A 140 19.84 7.55 4.07
CA ASP A 140 19.10 8.73 3.58
C ASP A 140 17.62 8.41 3.27
N ILE A 141 16.97 7.82 4.27
CA ILE A 141 15.56 7.43 4.22
C ILE A 141 14.71 8.70 4.15
N ARG A 142 13.84 8.78 3.14
CA ARG A 142 12.85 9.84 2.97
C ARG A 142 11.47 9.20 3.01
N ILE A 143 10.72 9.55 4.05
CA ILE A 143 9.36 9.07 4.31
C ILE A 143 8.65 10.12 5.16
N ASP A 144 7.32 10.13 5.14
CA ASP A 144 6.48 10.80 6.14
C ASP A 144 6.15 9.79 7.25
N PRO A 145 6.90 9.75 8.36
CA PRO A 145 6.69 8.73 9.38
C PRO A 145 5.49 9.12 10.25
N TYR A 146 4.37 8.41 10.08
CA TYR A 146 3.21 8.56 10.95
C TYR A 146 3.30 7.61 12.13
N GLN A 147 3.27 8.15 13.35
CA GLN A 147 3.15 7.33 14.56
C GLN A 147 1.81 6.59 14.54
N ILE A 148 1.82 5.30 14.90
CA ILE A 148 0.60 4.51 15.00
C ILE A 148 0.23 4.35 16.46
N VAL A 149 -0.94 4.87 16.83
CA VAL A 149 -1.50 4.78 18.18
C VAL A 149 -2.82 4.01 18.18
N VAL A 150 -3.11 3.34 19.28
CA VAL A 150 -4.37 2.63 19.50
C VAL A 150 -4.99 3.05 20.81
N VAL A 151 -6.31 3.05 20.85
CA VAL A 151 -7.06 3.26 22.09
C VAL A 151 -7.31 1.91 22.75
N SER A 152 -6.89 1.75 24.01
CA SER A 152 -7.28 0.60 24.84
C SER A 152 -8.57 0.88 25.59
N GLU A 153 -9.14 -0.15 26.23
CA GLU A 153 -10.36 -0.05 27.03
C GLU A 153 -10.29 1.01 28.13
N SER A 154 -9.09 1.42 28.55
CA SER A 154 -8.85 2.46 29.55
C SER A 154 -8.93 3.90 29.00
N THR A 155 -9.40 4.10 27.76
CA THR A 155 -9.42 5.40 27.04
C THR A 155 -8.07 6.09 26.88
N THR A 156 -6.98 5.38 27.19
CA THR A 156 -5.62 5.90 27.07
C THR A 156 -5.02 5.49 25.74
N ASP A 157 -4.27 6.41 25.15
CA ASP A 157 -3.51 6.18 23.93
C ASP A 157 -2.31 5.29 24.22
N HIS A 158 -2.15 4.25 23.41
CA HIS A 158 -0.97 3.40 23.40
C HIS A 158 -0.27 3.52 22.06
N VAL A 159 1.01 3.85 22.09
CA VAL A 159 1.84 3.89 20.90
C VAL A 159 2.24 2.47 20.52
N LEU A 160 1.83 2.01 19.34
CA LEU A 160 2.25 0.71 18.79
C LEU A 160 3.53 0.82 17.97
N LEU A 161 3.71 1.93 17.24
CA LEU A 161 4.90 2.20 16.45
C LEU A 161 5.24 3.69 16.50
N THR A 162 6.49 4.00 16.79
CA THR A 162 7.05 5.35 16.74
C THR A 162 7.60 5.68 15.35
N ALA A 163 7.80 6.97 15.07
CA ALA A 163 8.45 7.43 13.83
C ALA A 163 9.86 6.84 13.64
N ASP A 164 10.66 6.77 14.71
CA ASP A 164 12.02 6.24 14.65
C ASP A 164 12.04 4.74 14.30
N GLN A 165 11.11 3.97 14.86
CA GLN A 165 10.97 2.53 14.55
C GLN A 165 10.63 2.30 13.07
N ILE A 166 9.82 3.18 12.48
CA ILE A 166 9.47 3.12 11.05
C ILE A 166 10.72 3.35 10.19
N VAL A 167 11.49 4.39 10.49
CA VAL A 167 12.72 4.72 9.75
C VAL A 167 13.76 3.60 9.89
N GLU A 168 13.94 3.06 11.10
CA GLU A 168 14.86 1.95 11.34
C GLU A 168 14.46 0.69 10.55
N ALA A 169 13.16 0.37 10.53
CA ALA A 169 12.65 -0.79 9.79
C ALA A 169 12.92 -0.71 8.29
N LEU A 170 12.88 0.50 7.72
CA LEU A 170 13.23 0.76 6.32
C LEU A 170 14.73 0.72 6.06
N ALA A 171 15.55 1.19 6.99
CA ALA A 171 17.00 1.18 6.86
C ALA A 171 17.57 -0.25 6.86
N ARG A 172 16.95 -1.18 7.61
CA ARG A 172 17.42 -2.57 7.77
C ARG A 172 16.33 -3.63 7.53
N PRO A 173 15.80 -3.80 6.31
CA PRO A 173 14.68 -4.70 6.03
C PRO A 173 14.91 -6.18 6.36
N SER A 174 16.15 -6.66 6.21
CA SER A 174 16.45 -8.07 6.46
C SER A 174 16.37 -8.46 7.94
N LEU A 175 16.61 -7.51 8.85
CA LEU A 175 16.47 -7.73 10.29
C LEU A 175 14.99 -7.78 10.68
N THR A 176 14.17 -6.88 10.14
CA THR A 176 12.73 -6.86 10.40
C THR A 176 12.01 -8.07 9.80
N ALA A 177 12.39 -8.51 8.60
CA ALA A 177 11.86 -9.74 8.00
C ALA A 177 12.12 -10.99 8.85
N ARG A 178 13.31 -11.08 9.48
CA ARG A 178 13.63 -12.17 10.43
C ARG A 178 12.74 -12.13 11.66
N LEU A 179 12.48 -10.94 12.22
CA LEU A 179 11.56 -10.80 13.36
C LEU A 179 10.13 -11.19 12.99
N ALA A 180 9.72 -10.96 11.74
CA ALA A 180 8.42 -11.36 11.21
C ALA A 180 8.34 -12.85 10.83
N ASN A 181 9.45 -13.61 10.86
CA ASN A 181 9.56 -14.99 10.35
C ASN A 181 9.11 -15.14 8.88
N VAL A 182 9.21 -14.07 8.09
CA VAL A 182 8.81 -14.06 6.68
C VAL A 182 10.07 -14.22 5.81
N PHE A 183 10.20 -15.37 5.15
CA PHE A 183 11.28 -15.64 4.20
C PHE A 183 10.71 -15.73 2.79
N VAL A 184 10.76 -14.61 2.08
CA VAL A 184 10.38 -14.51 0.68
C VAL A 184 11.64 -14.41 -0.17
N GLN A 185 11.77 -15.29 -1.15
CA GLN A 185 12.78 -15.24 -2.18
C GLN A 185 12.14 -14.77 -3.49
N VAL A 186 12.84 -13.89 -4.20
CA VAL A 186 12.41 -13.41 -5.53
C VAL A 186 13.49 -13.73 -6.53
N ASP A 187 13.15 -14.52 -7.53
CA ASP A 187 14.04 -14.84 -8.65
C ASP A 187 13.61 -14.02 -9.88
N ASP A 188 14.57 -13.33 -10.51
CA ASP A 188 14.37 -12.61 -11.78
C ASP A 188 14.38 -13.62 -12.94
N ASN A 189 13.28 -13.71 -13.67
CA ASN A 189 13.14 -14.64 -14.80
C ASN A 189 13.54 -14.01 -16.14
N ARG A 190 13.94 -12.73 -16.17
CA ARG A 190 14.21 -12.01 -17.41
C ARG A 190 15.52 -12.47 -18.04
N ALA A 191 15.44 -12.82 -19.33
CA ALA A 191 16.63 -13.00 -20.15
C ALA A 191 17.34 -11.65 -20.43
N GLU A 192 18.58 -11.70 -20.87
CA GLU A 192 19.33 -10.49 -21.26
C GLU A 192 18.57 -9.71 -22.34
N GLY A 193 18.35 -8.43 -22.10
CA GLY A 193 17.61 -7.55 -23.01
C GLY A 193 16.08 -7.63 -22.92
N ALA A 194 15.50 -8.54 -22.12
CA ALA A 194 14.06 -8.58 -21.89
C ALA A 194 13.59 -7.30 -21.17
N LYS A 195 12.46 -6.76 -21.63
CA LYS A 195 11.88 -5.49 -21.14
C LYS A 195 10.64 -5.66 -20.27
N ASP A 196 10.00 -6.83 -20.34
CA ASP A 196 8.87 -7.15 -19.49
C ASP A 196 9.35 -7.62 -18.14
N ALA A 197 8.69 -7.17 -17.08
CA ALA A 197 8.96 -7.63 -15.73
C ALA A 197 8.44 -9.07 -15.53
N ASP A 198 9.26 -9.92 -14.93
CA ASP A 198 8.94 -11.34 -14.74
C ASP A 198 9.72 -11.90 -13.55
N ILE A 199 8.99 -12.29 -12.51
CA ILE A 199 9.59 -12.81 -11.27
C ILE A 199 8.91 -14.07 -10.78
N THR A 200 9.68 -14.95 -10.15
CA THR A 200 9.18 -16.09 -9.38
C THR A 200 9.31 -15.79 -7.90
N ILE A 201 8.23 -16.03 -7.15
CA ILE A 201 8.15 -15.85 -5.70
C ILE A 201 8.26 -17.22 -5.03
N GLY A 202 9.28 -17.37 -4.18
CA GLY A 202 9.51 -18.54 -3.33
C GLY A 202 9.29 -18.24 -1.85
N LEU A 203 8.79 -19.22 -1.11
CA LEU A 203 8.73 -19.19 0.35
C LEU A 203 9.75 -20.16 0.94
N GLY A 204 10.52 -19.70 1.92
CA GLY A 204 11.56 -20.47 2.60
C GLY A 204 12.96 -19.92 2.37
N LEU A 205 13.96 -20.65 2.85
CA LEU A 205 15.36 -20.21 2.85
C LEU A 205 16.19 -20.97 1.81
N SER A 206 16.87 -20.23 0.94
CA SER A 206 17.86 -20.78 0.00
C SER A 206 17.30 -21.98 -0.79
N ARG A 207 18.06 -23.07 -0.92
CA ARG A 207 17.68 -24.28 -1.68
C ARG A 207 16.43 -25.00 -1.16
N ALA A 208 15.95 -24.68 0.05
CA ALA A 208 14.72 -25.24 0.59
C ALA A 208 13.47 -24.38 0.25
N SER A 209 13.64 -23.27 -0.48
CA SER A 209 12.52 -22.43 -0.89
C SER A 209 11.61 -23.16 -1.89
N LYS A 210 10.30 -22.99 -1.72
CA LYS A 210 9.29 -23.53 -2.63
C LYS A 210 8.67 -22.38 -3.41
N SER A 211 8.70 -22.46 -4.73
CA SER A 211 8.02 -21.50 -5.60
C SER A 211 6.51 -21.59 -5.40
N VAL A 212 5.88 -20.47 -5.03
CA VAL A 212 4.44 -20.38 -4.75
C VAL A 212 3.70 -19.59 -5.81
N ALA A 213 4.34 -18.60 -6.43
CA ALA A 213 3.71 -17.76 -7.44
C ALA A 213 4.74 -17.27 -8.48
N ARG A 214 4.25 -16.92 -9.67
CA ARG A 214 4.98 -16.15 -10.68
C ARG A 214 4.18 -14.89 -10.97
N ALA A 215 4.85 -13.75 -11.01
CA ALA A 215 4.23 -12.47 -11.30
C ALA A 215 4.88 -11.86 -12.55
N ARG A 216 4.07 -11.28 -13.42
CA ARG A 216 4.52 -10.68 -14.68
C ARG A 216 3.82 -9.38 -14.95
N PHE A 217 4.57 -8.40 -15.43
CA PHE A 217 4.02 -7.19 -16.03
C PHE A 217 4.52 -7.08 -17.46
N HIS A 218 3.60 -7.02 -18.41
CA HIS A 218 3.88 -6.93 -19.84
C HIS A 218 3.17 -5.73 -20.42
N ALA A 219 3.93 -4.89 -21.12
CA ALA A 219 3.42 -3.71 -21.81
C ALA A 219 4.13 -3.57 -23.17
N PRO A 220 3.61 -4.22 -24.22
CA PRO A 220 4.35 -4.40 -25.48
C PRO A 220 4.65 -3.08 -26.21
N GLY A 221 3.81 -2.05 -26.03
CA GLY A 221 4.04 -0.74 -26.60
C GLY A 221 5.08 0.10 -25.84
N ALA A 222 5.48 -0.33 -24.64
CA ALA A 222 6.34 0.46 -23.76
C ALA A 222 7.76 0.57 -24.33
N LYS A 223 8.31 -0.44 -25.02
CA LYS A 223 9.67 -0.40 -25.63
C LYS A 223 10.78 0.18 -24.71
N GLY A 224 10.68 0.01 -23.39
CA GLY A 224 11.61 0.59 -22.41
C GLY A 224 11.28 2.02 -21.94
N ARG A 225 10.07 2.51 -22.22
CA ARG A 225 9.48 3.71 -21.62
C ARG A 225 9.17 3.49 -20.14
N ASP A 226 9.00 4.61 -19.43
CA ASP A 226 8.57 4.63 -18.04
C ASP A 226 7.24 3.87 -17.86
N LEU A 227 7.10 3.22 -16.71
CA LEU A 227 5.96 2.39 -16.31
C LEU A 227 4.62 3.13 -16.44
N ALA A 228 4.58 4.43 -16.13
CA ALA A 228 3.37 5.23 -16.29
C ALA A 228 2.97 5.41 -17.75
N GLU A 229 3.93 5.70 -18.63
CA GLU A 229 3.68 5.80 -20.07
C GLU A 229 3.23 4.45 -20.63
N ALA A 230 3.83 3.36 -20.16
CA ALA A 230 3.46 2.00 -20.55
C ALA A 230 1.98 1.70 -20.26
N MET A 231 1.49 2.10 -19.08
CA MET A 231 0.08 1.92 -18.71
C MET A 231 -0.86 2.86 -19.49
N GLN A 232 -0.43 4.09 -19.76
CA GLN A 232 -1.22 5.09 -20.52
C GLN A 232 -1.46 4.69 -21.98
N GLN A 233 -0.59 3.89 -22.59
CA GLN A 233 -0.79 3.39 -23.95
C GLN A 233 -2.00 2.42 -24.07
N GLY A 234 -2.56 1.97 -22.95
CA GLY A 234 -3.81 1.22 -22.91
C GLY A 234 -3.71 -0.24 -23.36
N ASN A 235 -2.50 -0.77 -23.54
CA ASN A 235 -2.22 -2.18 -23.84
C ASN A 235 -1.17 -2.71 -22.85
N TRP A 236 -1.64 -3.35 -21.78
CA TRP A 236 -0.77 -3.90 -20.74
C TRP A 236 -1.48 -5.03 -19.99
N THR A 237 -0.69 -5.90 -19.36
CA THR A 237 -1.19 -6.98 -18.49
C THR A 237 -0.33 -7.11 -17.24
N LEU A 238 -0.98 -7.24 -16.10
CA LEU A 238 -0.40 -7.68 -14.83
C LEU A 238 -0.95 -9.07 -14.52
N GLU A 239 -0.09 -10.10 -14.50
CA GLU A 239 -0.47 -11.49 -14.26
C GLU A 239 0.14 -12.02 -12.97
N LEU A 240 -0.69 -12.69 -12.16
CA LEU A 240 -0.30 -13.53 -11.04
C LEU A 240 -0.70 -14.98 -11.34
N GLN A 241 0.29 -15.87 -11.42
CA GLN A 241 0.10 -17.30 -11.58
C GLN A 241 0.47 -18.01 -10.28
N ALA A 242 -0.43 -18.85 -9.75
CA ALA A 242 -0.10 -19.74 -8.65
C ALA A 242 0.76 -20.92 -9.15
N LEU A 243 1.93 -21.13 -8.55
CA LEU A 243 2.81 -22.27 -8.85
C LEU A 243 2.59 -23.44 -7.89
N SER A 244 1.88 -23.20 -6.79
CA SER A 244 1.44 -24.20 -5.81
C SER A 244 0.01 -23.92 -5.37
N GLY A 245 -0.64 -24.92 -4.74
CA GLY A 245 -1.93 -24.72 -4.05
C GLY A 245 -1.75 -24.30 -2.58
N GLN A 246 -0.57 -23.79 -2.21
CA GLN A 246 -0.21 -23.50 -0.81
C GLN A 246 -0.34 -22.02 -0.45
N ILE A 247 -0.80 -21.17 -1.36
CA ILE A 247 -1.11 -19.77 -1.05
C ILE A 247 -2.33 -19.77 -0.12
N PRO A 248 -2.21 -19.27 1.13
CA PRO A 248 -3.33 -19.32 2.07
C PRO A 248 -4.53 -18.54 1.54
N ARG A 249 -5.74 -19.11 1.69
CA ARG A 249 -6.98 -18.48 1.21
C ARG A 249 -7.17 -17.07 1.77
N GLN A 250 -6.85 -16.86 3.05
CA GLN A 250 -7.00 -15.57 3.73
C GLN A 250 -6.11 -14.49 3.09
N VAL A 251 -4.91 -14.85 2.61
CA VAL A 251 -4.03 -13.92 1.88
C VAL A 251 -4.70 -13.50 0.57
N VAL A 252 -5.25 -14.47 -0.18
CA VAL A 252 -5.97 -14.19 -1.43
C VAL A 252 -7.19 -13.30 -1.19
N GLN A 253 -8.01 -13.62 -0.18
CA GLN A 253 -9.19 -12.82 0.17
C GLN A 253 -8.82 -11.38 0.51
N ARG A 254 -7.74 -11.20 1.28
CA ARG A 254 -7.26 -9.89 1.67
C ARG A 254 -6.72 -9.10 0.49
N ASP A 255 -5.91 -9.70 -0.38
CA ASP A 255 -5.41 -9.00 -1.57
C ASP A 255 -6.55 -8.60 -2.51
N LEU A 256 -7.55 -9.47 -2.70
CA LEU A 256 -8.73 -9.12 -3.50
C LEU A 256 -9.52 -7.94 -2.91
N PHE A 257 -9.59 -7.84 -1.58
CA PHE A 257 -10.13 -6.66 -0.92
C PHE A 257 -9.29 -5.41 -1.16
N LEU A 258 -7.99 -5.48 -0.88
CA LEU A 258 -7.09 -4.33 -0.94
C LEU A 258 -7.05 -3.66 -2.32
N TYR A 259 -7.21 -4.44 -3.39
CA TYR A 259 -7.15 -3.94 -4.77
C TYR A 259 -8.53 -3.80 -5.43
N GLY A 260 -9.63 -3.82 -4.64
CA GLY A 260 -10.98 -3.58 -5.15
C GLY A 260 -11.53 -4.67 -6.08
N LEU A 261 -11.04 -5.90 -5.93
CA LEU A 261 -11.37 -7.05 -6.75
C LEU A 261 -12.42 -7.98 -6.12
N GLU A 262 -12.71 -7.84 -4.83
CA GLU A 262 -13.64 -8.71 -4.10
C GLU A 262 -15.08 -8.71 -4.63
N SER A 263 -15.51 -7.60 -5.25
CA SER A 263 -16.85 -7.47 -5.85
C SER A 263 -16.96 -8.13 -7.23
N GLN A 264 -15.84 -8.56 -7.82
CA GLN A 264 -15.84 -9.19 -9.14
C GLN A 264 -16.40 -10.61 -9.03
N SER A 265 -17.59 -10.83 -9.60
CA SER A 265 -18.26 -12.13 -9.57
C SER A 265 -17.41 -13.25 -10.19
N LEU A 266 -16.59 -12.92 -11.18
CA LEU A 266 -15.62 -13.82 -11.79
C LEU A 266 -14.61 -14.40 -10.78
N LEU A 267 -14.31 -13.67 -9.70
CA LEU A 267 -13.29 -14.03 -8.71
C LEU A 267 -13.86 -14.71 -7.46
N GLN A 268 -15.16 -14.99 -7.42
CA GLN A 268 -15.79 -15.72 -6.31
C GLN A 268 -15.12 -17.08 -6.00
N PRO A 269 -14.66 -17.86 -6.99
CA PRO A 269 -13.90 -19.08 -6.67
C PRO A 269 -12.64 -18.82 -5.84
N LEU A 270 -11.91 -17.72 -6.10
CA LEU A 270 -10.74 -17.35 -5.31
C LEU A 270 -11.11 -17.00 -3.87
N LEU A 271 -12.22 -16.27 -3.67
CA LEU A 271 -12.71 -15.95 -2.33
C LEU A 271 -13.12 -17.19 -1.54
N GLN A 272 -13.72 -18.18 -2.18
CA GLN A 272 -14.25 -19.37 -1.51
C GLN A 272 -13.16 -20.39 -1.16
N ARG A 273 -12.20 -20.63 -2.07
CA ARG A 273 -11.22 -21.72 -1.94
C ARG A 273 -9.76 -21.32 -2.13
N GLY A 274 -9.46 -20.07 -2.50
CA GLY A 274 -8.11 -19.65 -2.88
C GLY A 274 -7.66 -20.22 -4.23
N PHE A 275 -6.38 -19.97 -4.56
CA PHE A 275 -5.77 -20.45 -5.79
C PHE A 275 -5.56 -21.97 -5.80
N ARG A 276 -5.83 -22.60 -6.94
CA ARG A 276 -5.23 -23.89 -7.29
C ARG A 276 -3.92 -23.67 -8.04
N LYS A 277 -3.07 -24.70 -8.02
CA LYS A 277 -1.84 -24.72 -8.82
C LYS A 277 -2.17 -24.45 -10.30
N ASN A 278 -1.37 -23.58 -10.91
CA ASN A 278 -1.44 -23.09 -12.29
C ASN A 278 -2.59 -22.14 -12.62
N GLU A 279 -3.47 -21.83 -11.67
CA GLU A 279 -4.48 -20.79 -11.89
C GLU A 279 -3.83 -19.41 -12.05
N LYS A 280 -4.46 -18.56 -12.86
CA LYS A 280 -3.97 -17.24 -13.21
C LYS A 280 -5.04 -16.20 -12.95
N LEU A 281 -4.66 -15.15 -12.23
CA LEU A 281 -5.39 -13.90 -12.13
C LEU A 281 -4.66 -12.86 -12.99
N VAL A 282 -5.38 -12.19 -13.87
CA VAL A 282 -4.82 -11.18 -14.77
C VAL A 282 -5.67 -9.92 -14.68
N LEU A 283 -5.02 -8.80 -14.43
CA LEU A 283 -5.55 -7.46 -14.72
C LEU A 283 -4.93 -6.98 -16.03
N GLY A 284 -5.67 -6.25 -16.83
CA GLY A 284 -5.11 -5.68 -18.04
C GLY A 284 -5.95 -4.58 -18.63
N ALA A 285 -5.38 -3.93 -19.64
CA ALA A 285 -6.10 -3.07 -20.55
C ALA A 285 -5.83 -3.50 -21.99
N ALA A 286 -6.88 -3.48 -22.82
CA ALA A 286 -6.77 -3.66 -24.26
C ALA A 286 -7.44 -2.47 -24.95
N ASN A 287 -6.68 -1.72 -25.74
CA ASN A 287 -7.10 -0.47 -26.37
C ASN A 287 -7.72 0.51 -25.36
N GLY A 288 -7.13 0.60 -24.17
CA GLY A 288 -7.58 1.46 -23.07
C GLY A 288 -8.77 0.93 -22.27
N LYS A 289 -9.36 -0.21 -22.66
CA LYS A 289 -10.47 -0.83 -21.91
C LYS A 289 -9.93 -1.83 -20.89
N GLY A 290 -10.18 -1.54 -19.62
CA GLY A 290 -9.77 -2.38 -18.50
C GLY A 290 -10.54 -3.71 -18.44
N TYR A 291 -9.86 -4.77 -18.02
CA TYR A 291 -10.45 -6.09 -17.82
C TYR A 291 -9.81 -6.83 -16.65
N VAL A 292 -10.56 -7.81 -16.14
CA VAL A 292 -10.07 -8.85 -15.24
C VAL A 292 -10.29 -10.21 -15.91
N ARG A 293 -9.30 -11.09 -15.81
CA ARG A 293 -9.36 -12.45 -16.33
C ARG A 293 -8.91 -13.45 -15.27
N TYR A 294 -9.69 -14.49 -15.09
CA TYR A 294 -9.41 -15.59 -14.18
C TYR A 294 -9.87 -16.89 -14.81
N ASP A 295 -9.01 -17.90 -14.77
CA ASP A 295 -9.27 -19.25 -15.29
C ASP A 295 -9.83 -19.27 -16.73
N GLY A 296 -9.21 -18.47 -17.61
CA GLY A 296 -9.57 -18.38 -19.03
C GLY A 296 -10.80 -17.51 -19.33
N GLN A 297 -11.59 -17.12 -18.33
CA GLN A 297 -12.72 -16.23 -18.50
C GLN A 297 -12.32 -14.78 -18.28
N GLN A 298 -12.80 -13.87 -19.14
CA GLN A 298 -12.51 -12.43 -19.06
C GLN A 298 -13.81 -11.63 -18.90
N ARG A 299 -13.74 -10.58 -18.09
CA ARG A 299 -14.81 -9.59 -17.91
C ARG A 299 -14.22 -8.19 -18.00
N GLU A 300 -14.99 -7.26 -18.55
CA GLU A 300 -14.66 -5.84 -18.48
C GLU A 300 -14.60 -5.41 -17.01
N PHE A 301 -13.62 -4.58 -16.69
CA PHE A 301 -13.40 -4.07 -15.34
C PHE A 301 -12.85 -2.66 -15.44
N ALA A 302 -13.71 -1.67 -15.22
CA ALA A 302 -13.34 -0.26 -15.29
C ALA A 302 -12.24 0.13 -14.28
N GLY A 303 -12.18 -0.57 -13.14
CA GLY A 303 -11.18 -0.35 -12.09
C GLY A 303 -9.80 -0.99 -12.36
N ALA A 304 -9.56 -1.62 -13.52
CA ALA A 304 -8.33 -2.36 -13.77
C ALA A 304 -7.06 -1.50 -13.63
N ASP A 305 -7.10 -0.27 -14.15
CA ASP A 305 -5.96 0.65 -14.07
C ASP A 305 -5.64 1.06 -12.63
N ALA A 306 -6.66 1.47 -11.86
CA ALA A 306 -6.50 1.81 -10.45
C ALA A 306 -5.98 0.62 -9.62
N ALA A 307 -6.54 -0.57 -9.83
CA ALA A 307 -6.12 -1.78 -9.14
C ALA A 307 -4.67 -2.16 -9.49
N ALA A 308 -4.27 -2.04 -10.75
CA ALA A 308 -2.90 -2.34 -11.18
C ALA A 308 -1.89 -1.32 -10.63
N ARG A 309 -2.22 -0.02 -10.61
CA ARG A 309 -1.36 1.01 -10.01
C ARG A 309 -1.18 0.78 -8.51
N ALA A 310 -2.27 0.56 -7.79
CA ALA A 310 -2.24 0.23 -6.37
C ALA A 310 -1.38 -1.03 -6.14
N PHE A 311 -1.58 -2.09 -6.91
CA PHE A 311 -0.76 -3.30 -6.79
C PHE A 311 0.74 -3.02 -7.01
N LEU A 312 1.09 -2.26 -8.05
CA LEU A 312 2.47 -1.92 -8.39
C LEU A 312 3.14 -1.04 -7.32
N GLN A 313 2.39 -0.17 -6.65
CA GLN A 313 2.94 0.76 -5.65
C GLN A 313 2.92 0.20 -4.23
N ASP A 314 1.91 -0.60 -3.88
CA ASP A 314 1.64 -1.00 -2.49
C ASP A 314 2.19 -2.38 -2.15
N SER A 315 2.13 -3.31 -3.11
CA SER A 315 2.53 -4.70 -2.86
C SER A 315 4.03 -4.87 -3.04
N PHE A 316 4.64 -5.73 -2.22
CA PHE A 316 6.04 -6.13 -2.42
C PHE A 316 6.29 -6.66 -3.84
N ILE A 317 5.42 -7.54 -4.33
CA ILE A 317 5.53 -8.16 -5.66
C ILE A 317 5.44 -7.09 -6.76
N GLY A 318 4.46 -6.21 -6.67
CA GLY A 318 4.25 -5.12 -7.62
C GLY A 318 5.38 -4.11 -7.61
N LEU A 319 5.94 -3.79 -6.44
CA LEU A 319 7.09 -2.90 -6.32
C LEU A 319 8.32 -3.47 -7.04
N VAL A 320 8.57 -4.77 -6.91
CA VAL A 320 9.63 -5.45 -7.68
C VAL A 320 9.34 -5.41 -9.18
N LEU A 321 8.10 -5.70 -9.61
CA LEU A 321 7.74 -5.66 -11.03
C LEU A 321 7.91 -4.27 -11.64
N GLY A 322 7.40 -3.23 -10.96
CA GLY A 322 7.53 -1.85 -11.42
C GLY A 322 9.00 -1.42 -11.50
N TRP A 323 9.81 -1.84 -10.54
CA TRP A 323 11.25 -1.59 -10.55
C TRP A 323 11.94 -2.28 -11.74
N GLN A 324 11.64 -3.55 -11.99
CA GLN A 324 12.15 -4.28 -13.16
C GLN A 324 11.73 -3.62 -14.47
N GLN A 325 10.51 -3.11 -14.57
CA GLN A 325 10.02 -2.46 -15.79
C GLN A 325 10.86 -1.23 -16.17
N GLN A 326 11.36 -0.51 -15.17
CA GLN A 326 12.17 0.70 -15.34
C GLN A 326 13.68 0.43 -15.41
N HIS A 327 14.14 -0.77 -15.04
CA HIS A 327 15.56 -1.10 -14.96
C HIS A 327 15.93 -2.35 -15.74
N THR A 328 16.98 -2.23 -16.56
CA THR A 328 17.59 -3.39 -17.25
C THR A 328 18.11 -4.39 -16.21
N PRO A 329 18.01 -5.71 -16.45
CA PRO A 329 18.59 -6.72 -15.55
C PRO A 329 20.06 -6.40 -15.23
N VAL A 330 20.39 -6.24 -13.95
CA VAL A 330 21.77 -6.07 -13.51
C VAL A 330 22.39 -7.47 -13.41
N LYS A 331 23.54 -7.69 -14.06
CA LYS A 331 24.32 -8.93 -13.88
C LYS A 331 24.67 -9.07 -12.40
N THR A 332 24.04 -9.99 -11.68
CA THR A 332 24.66 -10.56 -10.48
C THR A 332 25.86 -11.36 -10.98
N LYS A 333 27.06 -10.78 -10.88
CA LYS A 333 28.27 -11.60 -10.87
C LYS A 333 28.15 -12.48 -9.64
N THR A 334 27.87 -13.76 -9.85
CA THR A 334 28.04 -14.80 -8.86
C THR A 334 29.53 -14.87 -8.56
N ASP A 335 29.98 -14.09 -7.58
CA ASP A 335 31.26 -14.36 -6.94
C ASP A 335 31.04 -15.63 -6.11
N ALA A 336 31.47 -16.74 -6.68
CA ALA A 336 31.60 -18.00 -5.97
C ALA A 336 32.68 -17.84 -4.89
N ARG A 337 32.26 -17.75 -3.62
CA ARG A 337 33.02 -18.19 -2.45
C ARG A 337 32.07 -18.72 -1.38
#